data_AF-A0A974P2V6-F1
#
_entry.id   AF-A0A974P2V6-F1
#
_cell.length_a   1.000
_cell.length_b   1.000
_cell.length_c   1.000
_cell.angle_alpha   90.00
_cell.angle_beta   90.00
_cell.angle_gamma   90.00
#
_symmetry.space_group_name_H-M   'P 1'
#
loop_
_entity.id
_entity.type
_entity.pdbx_description
1 polymer ?
#
loop_
_entity_poly.entity_id
_entity_poly.type
_entity_poly.pdbx_seq_one_letter_code
_entity_poly.pdbx_strand_id
1 'polypeptide(L)'
;MALRFENDPRFSFLHLGKTHIPGLPVIHHPVSATAAKPMAMRDALKRLEIDAAMIWSLCLETFSLTAYEAAAAGAAVITGPDSGNIAAFTREGHGLVLPDERSLIAMFESGEILTLARSLRQPPLYNMEFSNLTADLETVS
;
A
#
# COMPACT_ATOMS: atom_id res chain seq x y z
N MET A 1 13.21 3.68 -7.23
CA MET A 1 11.98 4.44 -7.57
C MET A 1 12.01 5.89 -7.08
N ALA A 2 11.94 6.18 -5.76
CA ALA A 2 11.82 7.56 -5.25
C ALA A 2 12.89 8.55 -5.77
N LEU A 3 14.18 8.14 -5.80
CA LEU A 3 15.27 8.95 -6.38
C LEU A 3 15.06 9.32 -7.86
N ARG A 4 14.40 8.45 -8.63
CA ARG A 4 14.19 8.65 -10.08
C ARG A 4 13.10 9.69 -10.35
N PHE A 5 12.16 9.84 -9.43
CA PHE A 5 10.97 10.68 -9.60
C PHE A 5 10.87 11.80 -8.55
N GLU A 6 11.96 12.11 -7.85
CA GLU A 6 12.00 13.10 -6.75
C GLU A 6 11.46 14.48 -7.16
N ASN A 7 11.77 14.91 -8.38
CA ASN A 7 11.38 16.22 -8.89
C ASN A 7 10.12 16.18 -9.78
N ASP A 8 9.45 15.03 -9.86
CA ASP A 8 8.21 14.89 -10.62
C ASP A 8 7.03 15.31 -9.75
N PRO A 9 6.35 16.44 -10.05
CA PRO A 9 5.28 16.97 -9.20
C PRO A 9 4.03 16.08 -9.16
N ARG A 10 3.96 15.05 -10.01
CA ARG A 10 2.87 14.07 -10.01
C ARG A 10 2.94 13.11 -8.81
N PHE A 11 4.09 12.99 -8.16
CA PHE A 11 4.34 11.96 -7.15
C PHE A 11 4.85 12.55 -5.83
N SER A 12 4.39 11.96 -4.73
CA SER A 12 4.94 12.17 -3.39
C SER A 12 5.21 10.80 -2.78
N PHE A 13 6.47 10.52 -2.43
CA PHE A 13 6.86 9.23 -1.86
C PHE A 13 6.92 9.31 -0.35
N LEU A 14 6.13 8.46 0.32
CA LEU A 14 6.11 8.34 1.77
C LEU A 14 6.65 6.96 2.16
N HIS A 15 7.38 6.91 3.27
CA HIS A 15 7.80 5.67 3.89
C HIS A 15 7.10 5.53 5.25
N LEU A 16 6.23 4.53 5.41
CA LEU A 16 5.54 4.25 6.67
C LEU A 16 6.17 3.03 7.34
N GLY A 17 6.76 3.21 8.52
CA GLY A 17 7.38 2.10 9.24
C GLY A 17 8.24 2.57 10.41
N LYS A 18 8.74 1.64 11.22
CA LYS A 18 9.54 1.95 12.41
C LYS A 18 10.86 2.65 12.07
N THR A 19 11.53 2.17 11.04
CA THR A 19 12.91 2.55 10.73
C THR A 19 12.93 3.67 9.69
N HIS A 20 13.71 4.70 9.94
CA HIS A 20 14.02 5.71 8.93
C HIS A 20 15.07 5.17 7.95
N ILE A 21 14.89 5.39 6.65
CA ILE A 21 15.89 5.03 5.63
C ILE A 21 16.58 6.31 5.17
N PRO A 22 17.79 6.61 5.65
CA PRO A 22 18.49 7.83 5.29
C PRO A 22 18.90 7.83 3.81
N GLY A 23 18.95 9.03 3.21
CA GLY A 23 19.43 9.23 1.85
C GLY A 23 18.41 8.94 0.74
N LEU A 24 17.16 8.65 1.08
CA LEU A 24 16.06 8.56 0.12
C LEU A 24 15.17 9.82 0.19
N PRO A 25 14.70 10.34 -0.95
CA PRO A 25 13.79 11.48 -1.01
C PRO A 25 12.36 11.01 -0.72
N VAL A 26 12.15 10.54 0.51
CA VAL A 26 10.87 10.05 1.00
C VAL A 26 10.53 10.74 2.32
N ILE A 27 9.25 11.07 2.50
CA ILE A 27 8.78 11.59 3.78
C ILE A 27 8.54 10.39 4.71
N HIS A 28 9.35 10.26 5.75
CA HIS A 28 9.20 9.17 6.71
C HIS A 28 8.13 9.48 7.75
N HIS A 29 7.19 8.54 7.87
CA HIS A 29 6.16 8.53 8.90
C HIS A 29 6.38 7.33 9.82
N PRO A 30 6.79 7.55 11.09
CA PRO A 30 7.00 6.45 12.02
C PRO A 30 5.66 5.80 12.38
N VAL A 31 5.52 4.53 12.04
CA VAL A 31 4.31 3.75 12.29
C VAL A 31 4.68 2.34 12.77
N SER A 32 3.95 1.87 13.79
CA SER A 32 4.04 0.50 14.28
C SER A 32 2.67 0.08 14.78
N ALA A 33 2.12 -1.01 14.23
CA ALA A 33 1.04 -1.73 14.88
C ALA A 33 1.56 -2.35 16.19
N THR A 34 0.74 -2.30 17.24
CA THR A 34 0.98 -2.97 18.53
C THR A 34 -0.34 -3.55 19.03
N ALA A 35 -0.31 -4.42 20.04
CA ALA A 35 -1.54 -4.95 20.64
C ALA A 35 -2.50 -3.84 21.14
N ALA A 36 -1.97 -2.71 21.60
CA ALA A 36 -2.78 -1.55 22.04
C ALA A 36 -3.24 -0.66 20.87
N LYS A 37 -2.59 -0.73 19.72
CA LYS A 37 -2.90 0.06 18.51
C LYS A 37 -2.82 -0.83 17.27
N PRO A 38 -3.69 -1.83 17.13
CA PRO A 38 -3.63 -2.76 16.01
C PRO A 38 -3.94 -2.08 14.68
N MET A 39 -4.72 -0.98 14.67
CA MET A 39 -5.08 -0.23 13.47
C MET A 39 -4.06 0.85 13.06
N ALA A 40 -2.90 0.93 13.71
CA ALA A 40 -2.01 2.08 13.56
C ALA A 40 -1.56 2.36 12.11
N MET A 41 -1.34 1.30 11.32
CA MET A 41 -0.94 1.43 9.92
C MET A 41 -2.11 1.86 9.03
N ARG A 42 -3.27 1.19 9.12
CA ARG A 42 -4.50 1.62 8.43
C ARG A 42 -4.84 3.07 8.73
N ASP A 43 -4.82 3.47 10.00
CA ASP A 43 -5.16 4.83 10.41
C ASP A 43 -4.15 5.87 9.89
N ALA A 44 -2.87 5.49 9.79
CA ALA A 44 -1.85 6.33 9.17
C ALA A 44 -2.09 6.48 7.66
N LEU A 45 -2.32 5.37 6.96
CA LEU A 45 -2.61 5.35 5.52
C LEU A 45 -3.84 6.20 5.19
N LYS A 46 -4.92 6.06 5.96
CA LYS A 46 -6.15 6.83 5.79
C LYS A 46 -5.94 8.32 6.06
N ARG A 47 -5.25 8.67 7.16
CA ARG A 47 -4.97 10.07 7.53
C ARG A 47 -4.07 10.78 6.51
N LEU A 48 -3.13 10.05 5.92
CA LEU A 48 -2.21 10.56 4.90
C LEU A 48 -2.80 10.49 3.49
N GLU A 49 -4.05 10.00 3.36
CA GLU A 49 -4.78 9.88 2.11
C GLU A 49 -4.01 9.13 1.02
N ILE A 50 -3.31 8.06 1.39
CA ILE A 50 -2.45 7.32 0.47
C ILE A 50 -3.25 6.78 -0.72
N ASP A 51 -2.80 7.12 -1.93
CA ASP A 51 -3.39 6.65 -3.19
C ASP A 51 -3.10 5.17 -3.46
N ALA A 52 -1.83 4.79 -3.27
CA ALA A 52 -1.34 3.45 -3.49
C ALA A 52 -0.20 3.09 -2.53
N ALA A 53 -0.18 1.85 -2.07
CA ALA A 53 0.86 1.27 -1.21
C ALA A 53 1.66 0.23 -2.01
N MET A 54 2.96 0.47 -2.14
CA MET A 54 3.88 -0.49 -2.76
C MET A 54 4.35 -1.52 -1.71
N ILE A 55 3.97 -2.78 -1.88
CA ILE A 55 4.31 -3.88 -0.98
C ILE A 55 5.06 -4.96 -1.78
N TRP A 56 6.33 -4.69 -2.11
CA TRP A 56 7.13 -5.53 -3.00
C TRP A 56 7.87 -6.68 -2.30
N SER A 57 7.51 -6.97 -1.05
CA SER A 57 8.19 -7.94 -0.20
C SER A 57 8.01 -9.37 -0.73
N LEU A 58 9.12 -10.12 -0.78
CA LEU A 58 9.16 -11.59 -0.87
C LEU A 58 9.00 -12.27 0.50
N CYS A 59 9.05 -11.47 1.58
CA CYS A 59 8.87 -11.99 2.93
C CYS A 59 7.42 -12.45 3.05
N LEU A 60 7.25 -13.75 3.32
CA LEU A 60 5.98 -14.42 3.58
C LEU A 60 5.31 -13.78 4.79
N GLU A 61 4.67 -12.64 4.59
CA GLU A 61 3.71 -12.11 5.54
C GLU A 61 2.49 -13.03 5.44
N THR A 62 2.44 -14.03 6.33
CA THR A 62 1.48 -15.14 6.30
C THR A 62 0.04 -14.65 6.12
N PHE A 63 -0.28 -13.50 6.72
CA PHE A 63 -1.62 -12.92 6.72
C PHE A 63 -1.77 -11.70 5.79
N SER A 64 -0.70 -11.25 5.13
CA SER A 64 -0.71 -10.08 4.24
C SER A 64 -1.36 -8.85 4.88
N LEU A 65 -1.18 -8.66 6.19
CA LEU A 65 -1.89 -7.68 6.99
C LEU A 65 -1.68 -6.26 6.45
N THR A 66 -0.47 -5.93 6.03
CA THR A 66 -0.16 -4.63 5.42
C THR A 66 -0.99 -4.36 4.15
N ALA A 67 -1.31 -5.40 3.36
CA ALA A 67 -2.12 -5.27 2.16
C ALA A 67 -3.60 -5.03 2.49
N TYR A 68 -4.13 -5.74 3.50
CA TYR A 68 -5.48 -5.50 4.02
C TYR A 68 -5.60 -4.10 4.63
N GLU A 69 -4.61 -3.65 5.39
CA GLU A 69 -4.56 -2.29 5.96
C GLU A 69 -4.58 -1.21 4.88
N ALA A 70 -3.83 -1.42 3.79
CA ALA A 70 -3.83 -0.54 2.61
C ALA A 70 -5.20 -0.49 1.94
N ALA A 71 -5.78 -1.64 1.62
CA ALA A 71 -7.11 -1.69 1.00
C ALA A 71 -8.20 -1.10 1.90
N ALA A 72 -8.17 -1.36 3.21
CA ALA A 72 -9.10 -0.82 4.19
C ALA A 72 -9.02 0.72 4.30
N ALA A 73 -7.82 1.28 4.11
CA ALA A 73 -7.60 2.73 4.01
C ALA A 73 -7.99 3.33 2.65
N GLY A 74 -8.35 2.49 1.66
CA GLY A 74 -8.66 2.90 0.30
C GLY A 74 -7.44 3.04 -0.62
N ALA A 75 -6.24 2.66 -0.17
CA ALA A 75 -5.05 2.65 -1.02
C ALA A 75 -5.08 1.44 -1.96
N ALA A 76 -4.67 1.61 -3.22
CA ALA A 76 -4.42 0.48 -4.11
C ALA A 76 -3.15 -0.26 -3.67
N VAL A 77 -3.15 -1.58 -3.71
CA VAL A 77 -1.95 -2.38 -3.45
C VAL A 77 -1.16 -2.56 -4.75
N ILE A 78 0.13 -2.25 -4.73
CA ILE A 78 1.04 -2.51 -5.86
C ILE A 78 2.09 -3.53 -5.41
N THR A 79 2.18 -4.65 -6.11
CA THR A 79 3.04 -5.78 -5.72
C THR A 79 3.60 -6.54 -6.92
N GLY A 80 4.59 -7.41 -6.69
CA GLY A 80 5.08 -8.38 -7.66
C GLY A 80 4.30 -9.71 -7.65
N PRO A 81 4.45 -10.57 -8.67
CA PRO A 81 3.76 -11.86 -8.76
C PRO A 81 4.19 -12.84 -7.66
N ASP A 82 5.41 -12.71 -7.16
CA ASP A 82 6.03 -13.63 -6.20
C ASP A 82 5.68 -13.31 -4.73
N SER A 83 4.83 -12.31 -4.48
CA SER A 83 4.44 -11.88 -3.12
C SER A 83 3.35 -12.74 -2.47
N GLY A 84 3.08 -13.93 -3.01
CA GLY A 84 2.17 -14.93 -2.41
C GLY A 84 0.75 -14.41 -2.21
N ASN A 85 0.26 -14.47 -0.96
CA ASN A 85 -1.09 -14.05 -0.57
C ASN A 85 -1.40 -12.58 -0.93
N ILE A 86 -0.39 -11.69 -0.90
CA ILE A 86 -0.55 -10.29 -1.32
C ILE A 86 -0.93 -10.23 -2.80
N ALA A 87 -0.28 -11.03 -3.64
CA ALA A 87 -0.55 -11.07 -5.08
C ALA A 87 -1.91 -11.71 -5.40
N ALA A 88 -2.37 -12.67 -4.59
CA ALA A 88 -3.74 -13.21 -4.71
C ALA A 88 -4.78 -12.14 -4.36
N PHE A 89 -4.68 -11.55 -3.16
CA PHE A 89 -5.54 -10.48 -2.67
C PHE A 89 -5.59 -9.28 -3.64
N THR A 90 -4.44 -8.84 -4.14
CA THR A 90 -4.38 -7.71 -5.08
C THR A 90 -5.17 -7.96 -6.36
N ARG A 91 -5.19 -9.21 -6.85
CA ARG A 91 -5.94 -9.61 -8.07
C ARG A 91 -7.46 -9.66 -7.87
N GLU A 92 -7.94 -9.70 -6.63
CA GLU A 92 -9.38 -9.67 -6.31
C GLU A 92 -10.00 -8.27 -6.51
N GLY A 93 -9.21 -7.29 -6.99
CA GLY A 93 -9.67 -5.93 -7.29
C GLY A 93 -9.07 -4.87 -6.36
N HIS A 94 -8.05 -5.22 -5.57
CA HIS A 94 -7.45 -4.33 -4.57
C HIS A 94 -6.20 -3.59 -5.07
N GLY A 95 -5.77 -3.79 -6.32
CA GLY A 95 -4.72 -2.99 -6.95
C GLY A 95 -4.09 -3.65 -8.18
N LEU A 96 -2.77 -3.53 -8.31
CA LEU A 96 -2.02 -4.05 -9.46
C LEU A 96 -0.92 -5.03 -9.05
N VAL A 97 -0.88 -6.16 -9.75
CA VAL A 97 0.26 -7.08 -9.72
C VAL A 97 1.07 -6.86 -10.99
N LEU A 98 2.29 -6.38 -10.84
CA LEU A 98 3.19 -6.06 -11.95
C LEU A 98 4.28 -7.11 -12.07
N PRO A 99 4.66 -7.53 -13.30
CA PRO A 99 5.53 -8.68 -13.49
C PRO A 99 6.96 -8.44 -12.98
N ASP A 100 7.44 -7.19 -13.02
CA ASP A 100 8.77 -6.81 -12.57
C ASP A 100 8.89 -5.31 -12.24
N GLU A 101 10.05 -4.92 -11.67
CA GLU A 101 10.37 -3.53 -11.37
C GLU A 101 10.41 -2.65 -12.64
N ARG A 102 10.76 -3.23 -13.80
CA ARG A 102 10.78 -2.46 -15.06
C ARG A 102 9.39 -1.98 -15.45
N SER A 103 8.40 -2.84 -15.29
CA SER A 103 7.00 -2.53 -15.54
C SER A 103 6.46 -1.48 -14.58
N LEU A 104 6.84 -1.57 -13.30
CA LEU A 104 6.56 -0.52 -12.31
C LEU A 104 7.13 0.83 -12.76
N ILE A 105 8.42 0.88 -13.10
CA ILE A 105 9.06 2.10 -13.56
C ILE A 105 8.36 2.66 -14.81
N ALA A 106 8.04 1.81 -15.79
CA ALA A 106 7.36 2.23 -17.02
C ALA A 106 6.00 2.90 -16.75
N MET A 107 5.22 2.41 -15.78
CA MET A 107 3.94 3.03 -15.40
C MET A 107 4.11 4.40 -14.73
N PHE A 108 5.16 4.59 -13.93
CA PHE A 108 5.48 5.91 -13.36
C PHE A 108 5.91 6.88 -14.46
N GLU A 109 6.72 6.43 -15.42
CA GLU A 109 7.16 7.24 -16.55
C GLU A 109 5.99 7.67 -17.43
N SER A 110 5.15 6.71 -17.84
CA SER A 110 3.97 6.99 -18.67
C SER A 110 2.88 7.78 -17.92
N GLY A 111 2.88 7.73 -16.58
CA GLY A 111 1.82 8.29 -15.75
C GLY A 111 0.59 7.38 -15.63
N GLU A 112 0.60 6.19 -16.24
CA GLU A 112 -0.48 5.20 -16.11
C GLU A 112 -0.73 4.82 -14.65
N ILE A 113 0.29 4.89 -13.80
CA ILE A 113 0.17 4.64 -12.36
C ILE A 113 -0.82 5.59 -11.67
N LEU A 114 -1.08 6.77 -12.23
CA LEU A 114 -2.02 7.75 -11.68
C LEU A 114 -3.47 7.26 -11.70
N THR A 115 -3.79 6.26 -12.51
CA THR A 115 -5.11 5.60 -12.49
C THR A 115 -5.42 4.95 -11.14
N LEU A 116 -4.40 4.70 -10.31
CA LEU A 116 -4.56 4.19 -8.96
C LEU A 116 -4.90 5.25 -7.91
N ALA A 117 -4.95 6.53 -8.29
CA ALA A 117 -5.34 7.60 -7.38
C ALA A 117 -6.67 7.28 -6.70
N ARG A 118 -6.71 7.46 -5.38
CA ARG A 118 -7.89 7.17 -4.55
C ARG A 118 -9.10 8.00 -4.98
N SER A 119 -8.85 9.23 -5.42
CA SER A 119 -9.86 10.15 -5.96
C SER A 119 -10.52 9.64 -7.25
N LEU A 120 -9.80 8.87 -8.08
CA LEU A 120 -10.32 8.29 -9.31
C LEU A 120 -11.04 6.97 -9.06
N ARG A 121 -10.48 6.11 -8.22
CA ARG A 121 -11.06 4.78 -7.95
C ARG A 121 -12.28 4.82 -7.03
N GLN A 122 -12.45 5.87 -6.22
CA GLN A 122 -13.49 6.00 -5.19
C GLN A 122 -13.71 4.69 -4.39
N PRO A 123 -12.64 4.13 -3.78
CA PRO A 123 -12.74 2.82 -3.15
C PRO A 123 -13.59 2.89 -1.88
N PRO A 124 -14.38 1.84 -1.59
CA PRO A 124 -15.00 1.70 -0.29
C PRO A 124 -13.92 1.68 0.81
N LEU A 125 -14.20 2.33 1.93
CA LEU A 125 -13.40 2.17 3.14
C LEU A 125 -13.96 0.99 3.94
N TYR A 126 -13.07 0.20 4.50
CA TYR A 126 -13.46 -1.00 5.24
C TYR A 126 -13.10 -0.89 6.72
N ASN A 127 -13.98 -1.40 7.58
CA ASN A 127 -13.60 -1.80 8.92
C ASN A 127 -12.84 -3.12 8.84
N MET A 128 -11.71 -3.20 9.53
CA MET A 128 -10.99 -4.46 9.67
C MET A 128 -11.40 -5.09 10.99
N GLU A 129 -12.00 -6.28 10.93
CA GLU A 129 -12.18 -7.14 12.09
C GLU A 129 -11.05 -8.17 12.15
N PHE A 130 -10.44 -8.30 13.32
CA PHE A 130 -9.38 -9.27 13.57
C PHE A 130 -10.02 -10.45 14.28
N SER A 131 -10.39 -11.49 13.54
CA SER A 131 -10.65 -12.80 14.13
C SER A 131 -9.33 -13.54 14.28
N ASN A 132 -9.20 -14.44 15.26
CA ASN A 132 -7.93 -14.96 15.81
C ASN A 132 -6.84 -15.44 14.82
N LEU A 133 -7.12 -15.60 13.51
CA LEU A 133 -6.17 -15.95 12.46
C LEU A 133 -6.40 -15.28 11.07
N THR A 134 -7.35 -14.33 10.92
CA THR A 134 -7.70 -13.75 9.61
C THR A 134 -8.22 -12.31 9.75
N ALA A 135 -7.92 -11.44 8.79
CA ALA A 135 -8.51 -10.10 8.66
C ALA A 135 -9.54 -10.11 7.54
N ASP A 136 -10.77 -9.67 7.83
CA ASP A 136 -11.85 -9.52 6.86
C ASP A 136 -12.19 -8.03 6.65
N LEU A 137 -12.64 -7.69 5.43
CA LEU A 137 -13.00 -6.32 5.05
C LEU A 137 -14.53 -6.15 5.06
N GLU A 138 -15.07 -5.33 5.96
CA GLU A 138 -16.50 -4.98 5.99
C GLU A 138 -16.73 -3.52 5.59
N THR A 139 -17.69 -3.27 4.68
CA THR A 139 -18.00 -1.91 4.20
C THR A 139 -18.59 -1.04 5.31
N VAL A 140 -18.12 0.20 5.43
CA VAL A 140 -18.72 1.17 6.37
C VAL A 140 -20.08 1.61 5.84
N SER A 141 -21.15 1.36 6.61
CA SER A 141 -22.52 1.88 6.36
C SER A 141 -22.63 3.38 6.58
#